data_AF-A0AAD8EEU6-F1
#
_entry.id   AF-A0AAD8EEU6-F1
#
_cell.length_a   1.000
_cell.length_b   1.000
_cell.length_c   1.000
_cell.angle_alpha   90.00
_cell.angle_beta   90.00
_cell.angle_gamma   90.00
#
_symmetry.space_group_name_H-M   'P 1'
#
loop_
_entity.id
_entity.type
_entity.pdbx_description
1 polymer ?
#
loop_
_entity_poly.entity_id
_entity_poly.type
_entity_poly.pdbx_seq_one_letter_code
_entity_poly.pdbx_strand_id
1 'polypeptide(L)'
;LPKEGPHITGEDRQYQIGDEISLNCTSGKSYPASELQWYINDEQVTSSDSLVTYPHQVHAHGLLVSTLGLRFVVTGNHFLGGSMRVRCVASVSPILWQGDRESVVQRMQPLLEKNIREALLLGASER
;
A
#
# COMPACT_ATOMS: atom_id res chain seq x y z
N LEU A 1 4.51 10.18 -6.86
CA LEU A 1 5.76 9.99 -6.08
C LEU A 1 6.02 11.24 -5.26
N PRO A 2 6.53 11.13 -4.02
CA PRO A 2 6.87 12.28 -3.18
C PRO A 2 7.98 13.10 -3.85
N LYS A 3 7.92 14.43 -3.70
CA LYS A 3 8.93 15.35 -4.25
C LYS A 3 10.21 15.41 -3.41
N GLU A 4 10.10 15.07 -2.14
CA GLU A 4 11.17 15.15 -1.14
C GLU A 4 11.31 13.79 -0.45
N GLY A 5 12.53 13.48 0.01
CA GLY A 5 12.79 12.32 0.84
C GLY A 5 12.12 12.43 2.21
N PRO A 6 12.09 11.33 2.99
CA PRO A 6 11.64 11.41 4.37
C PRO A 6 12.59 12.28 5.20
N HIS A 7 12.05 12.91 6.24
CA HIS A 7 12.83 13.66 7.21
C HIS A 7 12.73 13.01 8.59
N ILE A 8 13.82 13.07 9.35
CA ILE A 8 13.91 12.53 10.71
C ILE A 8 13.84 13.70 11.70
N THR A 9 13.14 13.50 12.80
CA THR A 9 13.01 14.46 13.91
C THR A 9 13.14 13.75 15.25
N GLY A 10 13.41 14.49 16.32
CA GLY A 10 13.64 13.95 17.67
C GLY A 10 15.09 13.52 17.93
N GLU A 11 16.00 13.81 17.00
CA GLU A 11 17.42 13.52 17.13
C GLU A 11 18.11 14.43 18.16
N ASP A 12 18.97 13.84 18.98
CA ASP A 12 19.89 14.53 19.87
C ASP A 12 21.31 14.46 19.30
N ARG A 13 22.17 15.41 19.69
CA ARG A 13 23.56 15.49 19.27
C ARG A 13 24.39 14.32 19.76
N GLN A 14 24.05 13.76 20.92
CA GLN A 14 24.79 12.68 21.56
C GLN A 14 23.84 11.76 22.32
N TYR A 15 24.05 10.45 22.17
CA TYR A 15 23.37 9.42 22.94
C TYR A 15 24.39 8.56 23.68
N GLN A 16 24.08 8.22 24.92
CA GLN A 16 24.85 7.34 25.77
C GLN A 16 24.14 6.00 25.93
N ILE A 17 24.90 4.98 26.36
CA ILE A 17 24.32 3.68 26.71
C ILE A 17 23.36 3.89 27.89
N GLY A 18 22.14 3.40 27.74
CA GLY A 18 21.05 3.57 28.70
C GLY A 18 20.04 4.65 28.32
N ASP A 19 20.37 5.53 27.37
CA ASP A 19 19.43 6.56 26.90
C ASP A 19 18.28 5.92 26.12
N GLU A 20 17.09 6.52 26.21
CA GLU A 20 15.98 6.17 25.35
C GLU A 20 15.98 7.07 24.11
N ILE A 21 16.10 6.47 22.94
CA ILE A 21 15.91 7.15 21.67
C ILE A 21 14.42 7.19 21.35
N SER A 22 13.95 8.34 20.84
CA SER A 22 12.59 8.51 20.34
C SER A 22 12.61 9.40 19.11
N LEU A 23 12.72 8.79 17.92
CA LEU A 23 12.77 9.49 16.64
C LEU A 23 11.47 9.32 15.88
N ASN A 24 11.13 10.31 15.06
CA ASN A 24 10.04 10.22 14.10
C ASN A 24 10.57 10.45 12.69
N CYS A 25 10.24 9.52 11.80
CA CYS A 25 10.47 9.67 10.37
C CYS A 25 9.14 10.02 9.71
N THR A 26 9.11 11.11 8.96
CA THR A 26 7.91 11.58 8.27
C THR A 26 8.17 11.67 6.77
N SER A 27 7.28 11.07 5.98
CA SER A 27 7.39 11.04 4.52
C SER A 27 7.01 12.37 3.88
N GLY A 28 7.48 12.60 2.65
CA GLY A 28 6.85 13.57 1.77
C GLY A 28 5.40 13.18 1.42
N LYS A 29 4.62 14.13 0.92
CA LYS A 29 3.24 13.92 0.45
C LYS A 29 3.23 13.01 -0.77
N SER A 30 2.49 11.91 -0.72
CA SER A 30 2.37 10.95 -1.82
C SER A 30 1.00 10.31 -1.92
N TYR A 31 0.71 9.70 -3.06
CA TYR A 31 -0.40 8.76 -3.22
C TYR A 31 0.09 7.60 -4.11
N PRO A 32 0.01 6.33 -3.66
CA PRO A 32 -0.46 5.91 -2.34
C PRO A 32 0.47 6.39 -1.21
N ALA A 33 0.07 6.20 0.05
CA ALA A 33 0.91 6.56 1.19
C ALA A 33 2.26 5.85 1.11
N SER A 34 3.34 6.57 1.43
CA SER A 34 4.67 5.95 1.49
C SER A 34 4.74 4.93 2.61
N GLU A 35 5.36 3.80 2.33
CA GLU A 35 5.82 2.86 3.34
C GLU A 35 7.14 3.36 3.90
N LEU A 36 7.27 3.36 5.22
CA LEU A 36 8.45 3.84 5.94
C LEU A 36 9.17 2.67 6.60
N GLN A 37 10.49 2.69 6.57
CA GLN A 37 11.33 1.66 7.17
C GLN A 37 12.53 2.30 7.88
N TRP A 38 12.81 1.82 9.09
CA TRP A 38 13.97 2.23 9.88
C TRP A 38 15.11 1.24 9.74
N TYR A 39 16.33 1.78 9.73
CA TYR A 39 17.57 1.02 9.71
C TYR A 39 18.50 1.54 10.79
N ILE A 40 19.11 0.63 11.55
CA ILE A 40 20.19 0.92 12.50
C ILE A 40 21.43 0.18 11.98
N ASN A 41 22.49 0.93 11.67
CA ASN A 41 23.72 0.40 11.09
C ASN A 41 23.48 -0.47 9.84
N ASP A 42 22.57 -0.02 8.99
CA ASP A 42 22.13 -0.68 7.75
C ASP A 42 21.36 -2.00 7.93
N GLU A 43 21.09 -2.41 9.16
CA GLU A 43 20.16 -3.49 9.49
C GLU A 43 18.73 -2.94 9.65
N GLN A 44 17.76 -3.58 9.02
CA GLN A 44 16.36 -3.16 9.10
C GLN A 44 15.78 -3.48 10.48
N VAL A 45 15.14 -2.49 11.10
CA VAL A 45 14.40 -2.68 12.35
C VAL A 45 13.07 -3.36 12.03
N THR A 46 12.89 -4.59 12.50
CA THR A 46 11.66 -5.38 12.31
C THR A 46 10.88 -5.60 13.61
N SER A 47 11.48 -5.28 14.75
CA SER A 47 10.89 -5.41 16.08
C SER A 47 9.69 -4.47 16.23
N SER A 48 8.49 -5.03 16.44
CA SER A 48 7.28 -4.23 16.64
C SER A 48 7.38 -3.34 17.88
N ASP A 49 8.08 -3.78 18.93
CA ASP A 49 8.23 -3.04 20.17
C ASP A 49 9.06 -1.76 19.99
N SER A 50 9.92 -1.73 18.98
CA SER A 50 10.75 -0.56 18.67
C SER A 50 10.07 0.42 17.70
N LEU A 51 8.97 0.01 17.06
CA LEU A 51 8.31 0.75 15.99
C LEU A 51 6.98 1.32 16.46
N VAL A 52 6.80 2.62 16.26
CA VAL A 52 5.55 3.31 16.62
C VAL A 52 4.83 3.72 15.33
N THR A 53 3.72 3.06 15.01
CA THR A 53 2.95 3.37 13.80
C THR A 53 1.96 4.50 14.09
N TYR A 54 2.00 5.55 13.25
CA TYR A 54 1.04 6.65 13.29
C TYR A 54 0.05 6.55 12.14
N PRO A 55 -1.21 7.00 12.33
CA PRO A 55 -2.19 7.05 11.25
C PRO A 55 -1.73 8.01 10.14
N HIS A 56 -2.05 7.67 8.88
CA HIS A 56 -1.75 8.54 7.75
C HIS A 56 -2.47 9.88 7.89
N GLN A 57 -1.74 10.96 7.62
CA GLN A 57 -2.30 12.30 7.57
C GLN A 57 -2.75 12.62 6.15
N VAL A 58 -4.01 13.04 6.01
CA VAL A 58 -4.59 13.44 4.73
C VAL A 58 -4.33 14.94 4.51
N HIS A 59 -3.71 15.25 3.38
CA HIS A 59 -3.44 16.62 2.93
C HIS A 59 -4.31 16.98 1.72
N ALA A 60 -4.12 18.20 1.20
CA ALA A 60 -4.79 18.69 0.01
C ALA A 60 -4.70 17.70 -1.17
N HIS A 61 -5.77 17.64 -1.96
CA HIS A 61 -5.88 16.76 -3.13
C HIS A 61 -5.77 15.26 -2.82
N GLY A 62 -6.03 14.84 -1.58
CA GLY A 62 -6.02 13.42 -1.19
C GLY A 62 -4.63 12.81 -1.05
N LEU A 63 -3.58 13.63 -1.05
CA LEU A 63 -2.22 13.15 -0.78
C LEU A 63 -2.07 12.76 0.68
N LEU A 64 -1.29 11.72 0.93
CA LEU A 64 -1.06 11.14 2.24
C LEU A 64 0.37 11.40 2.70
N VAL A 65 0.52 11.59 4.00
CA VAL A 65 1.81 11.63 4.69
C VAL A 65 1.84 10.51 5.73
N SER A 66 2.90 9.71 5.70
CA SER A 66 3.15 8.64 6.66
C SER A 66 4.14 9.12 7.71
N THR A 67 3.98 8.68 8.95
CA THR A 67 5.00 8.85 10.00
C THR A 67 5.23 7.52 10.71
N LEU A 68 6.49 7.17 10.93
CA LEU A 68 6.91 5.99 11.65
C LEU A 68 7.91 6.39 12.74
N GLY A 69 7.55 6.13 13.99
CA GLY A 69 8.42 6.35 15.14
C GLY A 69 9.38 5.18 15.36
N LEU A 70 10.54 5.50 15.91
CA LEU A 70 11.55 4.55 16.38
C LEU A 70 11.84 4.84 17.85
N ARG A 71 11.57 3.88 18.73
CA ARG A 71 11.84 3.98 20.16
C ARG A 71 12.60 2.78 20.68
N PHE A 72 13.75 2.98 21.31
CA PHE A 72 14.49 1.90 21.96
C PHE A 72 15.51 2.45 22.96
N VAL A 73 15.96 1.59 23.87
CA VAL A 73 17.04 1.91 24.81
C VAL A 73 18.38 1.58 24.16
N VAL A 74 19.30 2.55 24.16
CA VAL A 74 20.62 2.40 23.57
C VAL A 74 21.46 1.43 24.39
N THR A 75 21.76 0.28 23.81
CA THR A 75 22.75 -0.68 24.32
C THR A 75 24.08 -0.61 23.57
N GLY A 76 25.13 -1.20 24.14
CA GLY A 76 26.45 -1.26 23.51
C GLY A 76 26.48 -1.95 22.14
N ASN A 77 25.53 -2.86 21.87
CA ASN A 77 25.45 -3.58 20.59
C ASN A 77 25.07 -2.67 19.40
N HIS A 78 24.47 -1.51 19.66
CA HIS A 78 24.12 -0.58 18.59
C HIS A 78 25.31 0.26 18.11
N PHE A 79 26.45 0.22 18.79
CA PHE A 79 27.63 0.98 18.39
C PHE A 79 28.60 0.09 17.60
N LEU A 80 28.74 0.39 16.30
CA LEU A 80 29.75 -0.22 15.44
C LEU A 80 30.89 0.78 15.25
N GLY A 81 32.10 0.40 15.67
CA GLY A 81 33.28 1.28 15.63
C GLY A 81 33.10 2.57 16.44
N GLY A 82 32.28 2.54 17.50
CA GLY A 82 32.00 3.70 18.36
C GLY A 82 30.93 4.66 17.83
N SER A 83 30.26 4.33 16.72
CA SER A 83 29.17 5.13 16.16
C SER A 83 27.93 4.28 15.91
N MET A 84 26.76 4.90 16.04
CA MET A 84 25.48 4.31 15.68
C MET A 84 24.87 5.18 14.58
N ARG A 85 24.48 4.56 13.46
CA ARG A 85 23.86 5.24 12.33
C ARG A 85 22.40 4.85 12.23
N VAL A 86 21.52 5.84 12.29
CA VAL A 86 20.09 5.63 12.05
C VAL A 86 19.73 6.20 10.68
N ARG A 87 18.95 5.45 9.90
CA ARG A 87 18.46 5.86 8.57
C ARG A 87 16.99 5.51 8.41
N CYS A 88 16.23 6.40 7.81
CA CYS A 88 14.86 6.13 7.40
C CYS A 88 14.75 6.07 5.87
N VAL A 89 13.97 5.14 5.36
CA VAL A 89 13.68 4.98 3.93
C VAL A 89 12.18 5.10 3.71
N ALA A 90 11.79 5.86 2.70
CA ALA A 90 10.41 5.94 2.23
C ALA A 90 10.30 5.34 0.84
N SER A 91 9.42 4.37 0.67
CA SER A 91 9.09 3.76 -0.62
C SER A 91 7.62 3.97 -0.95
N VAL A 92 7.31 4.15 -2.23
CA VAL A 92 5.93 4.16 -2.72
C VAL A 92 5.77 2.97 -3.65
N SER A 93 4.94 2.01 -3.23
CA SER A 93 4.61 0.83 -4.04
C SER A 93 3.90 1.27 -5.32
N PRO A 94 4.29 0.77 -6.51
CA PRO A 94 3.58 1.07 -7.74
C PRO A 94 2.16 0.49 -7.63
N ILE A 95 1.14 1.34 -7.76
CA ILE A 95 -0.24 0.86 -7.85
C ILE A 95 -0.38 0.12 -9.18
N LEU A 96 -0.42 -1.21 -9.12
CA LEU A 96 -0.81 -2.06 -10.24
C LEU A 96 -2.33 -1.91 -10.45
N TRP A 97 -2.75 -0.86 -11.15
CA TRP A 97 -4.11 -0.79 -11.68
C TRP A 97 -4.22 -1.76 -12.85
N GLN A 98 -4.45 -3.04 -12.57
CA GLN A 98 -4.80 -4.02 -13.59
C GLN A 98 -6.33 -4.02 -13.74
N GLY A 99 -6.84 -3.04 -14.48
CA GLY A 99 -8.25 -2.99 -14.84
C GLY A 99 -8.54 -4.03 -15.91
N ASP A 100 -8.92 -5.24 -15.51
CA ASP A 100 -9.42 -6.22 -16.47
C ASP A 100 -10.89 -5.89 -16.78
N ARG A 101 -11.18 -5.55 -18.03
CA ARG A 101 -12.55 -5.33 -18.53
C ARG A 101 -12.80 -6.32 -19.65
N GLU A 102 -13.41 -7.46 -19.29
CA GLU A 102 -13.91 -8.42 -20.27
C GLU A 102 -15.42 -8.25 -20.44
N SER A 103 -15.89 -8.10 -21.68
CA SER A 103 -17.32 -8.09 -22.01
C SER A 103 -17.63 -9.27 -22.93
N VAL A 104 -18.35 -10.26 -22.42
CA VAL A 104 -18.79 -11.43 -23.19
C VAL A 104 -20.11 -11.10 -23.88
N VAL A 105 -20.09 -10.94 -25.19
CA VAL A 105 -21.31 -10.80 -26.00
C VAL A 105 -21.78 -12.18 -26.44
N GLN A 106 -22.89 -12.65 -25.87
CA GLN A 106 -23.55 -13.87 -26.33
C GLN A 106 -24.43 -13.58 -27.54
N ARG A 107 -24.39 -14.47 -28.54
CA ARG A 107 -25.30 -14.42 -29.68
C ARG A 107 -26.68 -14.86 -29.20
N MET A 108 -27.69 -13.99 -29.30
CA MET A 108 -29.08 -14.36 -29.03
C MET A 108 -29.51 -15.42 -30.07
N GLN A 109 -29.68 -16.67 -29.63
CA GLN A 109 -30.28 -17.71 -30.46
C GLN A 109 -31.79 -17.46 -30.55
N PRO A 110 -32.39 -17.34 -31.74
CA PRO A 110 -33.84 -17.25 -31.86
C PRO A 110 -34.46 -18.60 -31.49
N LEU A 111 -35.33 -18.60 -30.48
CA LEU A 111 -36.22 -19.72 -30.17
C LEU A 111 -37.33 -19.78 -31.22
N LEU A 112 -37.06 -20.32 -32.41
CA LEU A 112 -38.12 -20.91 -33.21
C LEU A 112 -37.55 -21.86 -34.26
N GLU A 113 -37.72 -23.16 -34.02
CA GLU A 113 -38.12 -24.16 -35.02
C GLU A 113 -37.89 -25.58 -34.47
N LYS A 114 -38.54 -25.91 -33.35
CA LYS A 114 -38.92 -27.30 -33.09
C LYS A 114 -40.31 -27.32 -32.51
N ASN A 115 -41.25 -27.78 -33.34
CA ASN A 115 -42.62 -28.26 -33.05
C ASN A 115 -43.76 -27.44 -33.68
N ILE A 116 -43.95 -27.61 -34.99
CA ILE A 116 -45.29 -27.55 -35.59
C ILE A 116 -45.45 -28.78 -36.50
N ARG A 117 -45.47 -29.97 -35.88
CA ARG A 117 -46.24 -31.08 -36.44
C ARG A 117 -47.53 -31.08 -35.64
N GLU A 118 -48.66 -31.07 -36.34
CA GLU A 118 -50.03 -31.23 -35.83
C GLU A 118 -50.70 -29.95 -35.29
N ALA A 119 -51.07 -29.04 -36.20
CA ALA A 119 -52.29 -28.26 -36.03
C ALA A 119 -52.87 -27.91 -37.41
N LEU A 120 -54.15 -28.25 -37.58
CA LEU A 120 -55.05 -27.81 -38.66
C LEU A 120 -54.99 -28.55 -40.01
N LEU A 121 -55.19 -29.87 -39.97
CA LEU A 121 -56.28 -30.43 -40.77
C LEU A 121 -57.57 -29.74 -40.31
N LEU A 122 -58.25 -29.00 -41.19
CA LEU A 122 -59.72 -28.86 -41.30
C LEU A 122 -60.10 -27.67 -42.22
N GLY A 123 -60.66 -28.00 -43.40
CA GLY A 123 -61.56 -27.18 -44.22
C GLY A 123 -60.90 -26.22 -45.22
N ALA A 124 -61.25 -26.13 -46.50
CA ALA A 124 -62.27 -26.73 -47.36
C ALA A 124 -61.76 -26.51 -48.81
N SER A 125 -61.74 -27.50 -49.71
CA SER A 125 -62.80 -27.89 -50.66
C SER A 125 -63.48 -26.73 -51.42
N GLU A 126 -63.60 -26.90 -52.74
CA GLU A 126 -64.38 -26.16 -53.76
C GLU A 126 -63.75 -24.84 -54.29
N ARG A 127 -63.54 -24.61 -55.59
CA ARG A 127 -64.00 -25.20 -56.87
C ARG A 127 -62.97 -24.92 -57.96
#